data_AF-A0A060CHW8-F1
#
_entry.id   AF-A0A060CHW8-F1
#
_cell.length_a   1.000
_cell.length_b   1.000
_cell.length_c   1.000
_cell.angle_alpha   90.00
_cell.angle_beta   90.00
_cell.angle_gamma   90.00
#
_symmetry.space_group_name_H-M   'P 1'
#
loop_
_entity.id
_entity.type
_entity.pdbx_description
1 polymer ?
#
loop_
_entity_poly.entity_id
_entity_poly.type
_entity_poly.pdbx_seq_one_letter_code
_entity_poly.pdbx_strand_id
1 'polypeptide(L)' 'KEVQTESNAMVKRINEAFGQPGYKPVILIDKPLQFYERMAYYVVAECCLVTAVRDGMNLIPYEYVIARQGNEKLE' A
#
# COMPACT_ATOMS: atom_id res chain seq x y z
N LYS A 1 2.50 20.08 0.95
CA LYS A 1 2.82 19.91 2.39
C LYS A 1 1.57 19.63 3.21
N GLU A 2 0.49 20.38 3.00
CA GLU A 2 -0.82 20.15 3.64
C GLU A 2 -1.32 18.70 3.54
N VAL A 3 -1.35 18.12 2.33
CA VAL A 3 -1.76 16.73 2.10
C VAL A 3 -0.95 15.70 2.93
N GLN A 4 0.35 15.93 3.09
CA GLN A 4 1.20 15.05 3.90
C GLN A 4 0.88 15.18 5.39
N THR A 5 0.66 16.41 5.85
CA THR A 5 0.24 16.69 7.22
C THR A 5 -1.12 16.03 7.53
N GLU A 6 -2.08 16.16 6.62
CA GLU A 6 -3.40 15.52 6.76
C GLU A 6 -3.31 13.99 6.79
N SER A 7 -2.50 13.41 5.90
CA SER A 7 -2.26 11.95 5.86
C SER A 7 -1.65 11.46 7.18
N ASN A 8 -0.65 12.16 7.69
CA ASN A 8 -0.02 11.84 8.98
C ASN A 8 -1.01 11.96 10.14
N ALA A 9 -1.84 13.00 10.17
CA ALA A 9 -2.87 13.18 11.19
C ALA A 9 -3.93 12.06 11.13
N MET A 10 -4.34 11.64 9.94
CA MET A 10 -5.29 10.54 9.74
C MET A 10 -4.72 9.21 10.23
N VAL A 11 -3.48 8.89 9.85
CA VAL A 11 -2.77 7.69 10.30
C VAL A 11 -2.66 7.67 11.83
N LYS A 12 -2.31 8.80 12.45
CA LYS A 12 -2.25 8.93 13.91
C LYS A 12 -3.61 8.64 14.54
N ARG A 13 -4.67 9.32 14.07
CA ARG A 13 -6.05 9.17 14.59
C ARG A 13 -6.54 7.72 14.52
N ILE A 14 -6.31 7.02 13.41
CA ILE A 14 -6.74 5.61 13.24
C ILE A 14 -5.96 4.70 14.18
N ASN A 15 -4.64 4.87 14.26
CA ASN A 15 -3.81 4.03 15.12
C ASN A 15 -4.08 4.27 16.61
N GLU A 16 -4.44 5.49 17.02
CA GLU A 16 -4.87 5.78 18.40
C GLU A 16 -6.23 5.16 18.72
N ALA A 17 -7.16 5.16 17.76
CA ALA A 17 -8.50 4.61 17.97
C ALA A 17 -8.55 3.07 17.97
N PHE A 18 -7.71 2.41 17.16
CA PHE A 18 -7.80 0.98 16.91
C PHE A 18 -6.50 0.19 17.16
N GLY A 19 -5.41 0.86 17.55
CA GLY A 19 -4.14 0.22 17.89
C GLY A 19 -4.19 -0.50 19.24
N GLN A 20 -3.33 -1.50 19.39
CA GLN A 20 -3.14 -2.26 20.64
C GLN A 20 -1.65 -2.49 20.87
N PRO A 21 -1.21 -2.88 22.08
CA PRO A 21 0.19 -3.25 22.31
C PRO A 21 0.65 -4.32 21.30
N GLY A 22 1.65 -3.99 20.49
CA GLY A 22 2.17 -4.86 19.42
C GLY A 22 1.38 -4.84 18.11
N TYR A 23 0.28 -4.08 17.99
CA TYR A 23 -0.55 -4.00 16.79
C TYR A 23 -0.80 -2.56 16.37
N LYS A 24 -0.43 -2.24 15.13
CA LYS A 24 -0.68 -0.94 14.50
C LYS A 24 -1.47 -1.15 13.21
N PRO A 25 -2.75 -0.77 13.16
CA PRO A 25 -3.62 -1.06 12.01
C PRO A 25 -3.21 -0.35 10.72
N VAL A 26 -2.55 0.81 10.81
CA VAL A 26 -2.09 1.56 9.62
C VAL A 26 -0.60 1.83 9.70
N ILE A 27 0.17 1.18 8.83
CA ILE A 27 1.59 1.47 8.60
C ILE A 27 1.73 2.41 7.41
N LEU A 28 2.17 3.64 7.66
CA LEU A 28 2.47 4.61 6.60
C LEU A 28 3.96 4.48 6.19
N ILE A 29 4.21 4.21 4.91
CA ILE A 29 5.56 4.18 4.33
C ILE A 29 5.76 5.46 3.53
N ASP A 30 6.29 6.49 4.18
CA ASP A 30 6.58 7.81 3.56
C ASP A 30 8.05 7.89 3.12
N LYS A 31 8.46 6.95 2.26
CA LYS A 31 9.78 6.95 1.64
C LYS A 31 9.69 6.32 0.24
N PRO A 32 10.61 6.69 -0.67
CA PRO A 32 10.76 5.96 -1.93
C PRO A 32 11.05 4.48 -1.64
N LEU A 33 10.32 3.60 -2.34
CA LEU A 33 10.56 2.16 -2.33
C LEU A 33 11.22 1.75 -3.63
N GLN A 34 12.18 0.84 -3.55
CA GLN A 34 12.72 0.18 -4.72
C GLN A 34 11.63 -0.68 -5.37
N PHE A 35 11.78 -0.94 -6.67
CA PHE A 35 10.80 -1.73 -7.42
C PHE A 35 10.53 -3.11 -6.78
N TYR A 36 11.60 -3.83 -6.42
CA TYR A 36 11.48 -5.17 -5.82
C TYR A 36 10.80 -5.16 -4.44
N GLU A 37 11.01 -4.11 -3.63
CA GLU A 37 10.31 -3.96 -2.33
C GLU A 37 8.81 -3.78 -2.56
N ARG A 38 8.43 -2.93 -3.52
CA ARG A 38 7.03 -2.70 -3.89
C ARG A 38 6.38 -3.99 -4.41
N MET A 39 7.06 -4.74 -5.27
CA MET A 39 6.57 -6.02 -5.76
C MET A 39 6.38 -7.03 -4.62
N ALA A 40 7.31 -7.09 -3.67
CA ALA A 40 7.18 -7.98 -2.51
C ALA A 40 5.91 -7.66 -1.70
N TYR A 41 5.59 -6.38 -1.49
CA TYR A 41 4.32 -5.98 -0.85
C TYR A 41 3.10 -6.43 -1.65
N TYR A 42 3.11 -6.32 -2.98
CA TYR A 42 1.98 -6.75 -3.80
C TYR A 42 1.77 -8.26 -3.79
N VAL A 43 2.84 -9.05 -3.79
CA VAL A 43 2.76 -10.52 -3.72
C VAL A 43 2.08 -10.97 -2.43
N VAL A 44 2.44 -10.37 -1.30
CA VAL A 44 1.91 -10.76 0.03
C VAL A 44 0.55 -10.14 0.35
N ALA A 45 0.18 -9.04 -0.31
CA ALA A 45 -1.06 -8.31 -0.02
C ALA A 45 -2.31 -9.09 -0.48
N GLU A 46 -3.26 -9.23 0.43
CA GLU A 46 -4.58 -9.83 0.15
C GLU A 46 -5.47 -8.92 -0.71
N CYS A 47 -5.24 -7.60 -0.65
CA CYS A 47 -5.99 -6.59 -1.39
C CYS A 47 -5.10 -5.39 -1.74
N CYS A 48 -5.37 -4.77 -2.89
CA CYS A 48 -4.79 -3.48 -3.29
C CYS A 48 -5.92 -2.46 -3.51
N LEU A 49 -5.89 -1.35 -2.76
CA LEU A 49 -6.87 -0.28 -2.87
C LEU A 49 -6.24 0.94 -3.54
N VAL A 50 -6.83 1.38 -4.66
CA VAL A 50 -6.41 2.56 -5.42
C VAL A 50 -7.59 3.52 -5.53
N THR A 51 -7.52 4.66 -4.82
CA THR A 51 -8.61 5.65 -4.73
C THR A 51 -8.20 7.00 -5.32
N ALA A 52 -7.72 6.99 -6.58
CA ALA A 52 -7.35 8.22 -7.27
C ALA A 52 -8.61 9.00 -7.69
N VAL A 53 -8.65 10.31 -7.41
CA VAL A 53 -9.79 11.18 -7.77
C VAL A 53 -9.87 11.40 -9.30
N ARG A 54 -8.71 11.60 -9.93
CA ARG A 54 -8.55 11.67 -11.39
C ARG A 54 -7.18 11.12 -11.75
N ASP A 55 -7.17 10.09 -12.59
CA ASP A 55 -5.96 9.49 -13.15
C ASP A 55 -6.30 8.95 -14.54
N GLY A 56 -5.48 9.29 -15.54
CA GLY A 56 -5.72 8.84 -16.92
C GLY A 56 -5.43 7.35 -17.08
N MET A 57 -4.33 6.87 -16.48
CA MET A 57 -3.93 5.47 -16.52
C MET A 57 -3.04 5.17 -15.31
N ASN A 58 -3.64 4.54 -14.30
CA ASN A 58 -2.89 4.07 -13.15
C ASN A 58 -2.29 2.69 -13.43
N LEU A 59 -0.97 2.55 -13.30
CA LEU A 59 -0.28 1.28 -13.52
C LEU A 59 -0.27 0.36 -12.28
N ILE A 60 -0.58 0.88 -11.09
CA ILE A 60 -0.54 0.13 -9.83
C ILE A 60 -1.48 -1.10 -9.84
N PRO A 61 -2.73 -1.02 -10.33
CA PRO A 61 -3.59 -2.20 -10.42
C PRO A 61 -3.01 -3.28 -11.34
N TYR A 62 -2.36 -2.89 -12.45
CA TYR A 62 -1.72 -3.85 -13.37
C TYR A 62 -0.52 -4.53 -12.71
N GLU A 63 0.34 -3.74 -12.03
CA GLU A 63 1.45 -4.26 -11.24
C GLU A 63 0.95 -5.26 -10.17
N TYR A 64 -0.14 -4.93 -9.46
CA TYR A 64 -0.72 -5.79 -8.43
C TYR A 64 -1.28 -7.11 -9.00
N VAL A 65 -2.07 -7.04 -10.07
CA VAL A 65 -2.67 -8.24 -10.69
C VAL A 65 -1.58 -9.19 -11.19
N ILE A 66 -0.56 -8.67 -11.87
CA ILE A 66 0.56 -9.48 -12.36
C ILE A 66 1.33 -10.11 -11.19
N ALA A 67 1.63 -9.33 -10.15
CA ALA A 67 2.33 -9.84 -8.96
C ALA A 67 1.55 -10.95 -8.25
N ARG A 68 0.21 -10.88 -8.25
CA ARG A 68 -0.67 -11.86 -7.59
C ARG A 68 -0.99 -13.09 -8.44
N GLN A 69 -0.94 -12.99 -9.77
CA GLN A 69 -1.21 -14.12 -10.66
C GLN A 69 -0.24 -15.29 -10.42
N GLY A 70 0.98 -15.01 -9.94
CA GLY A 70 2.01 -16.04 -9.77
C GLY A 70 2.42 -16.65 -11.11
N ASN A 71 3.50 -17.43 -11.12
CA ASN A 71 3.90 -18.15 -12.32
C ASN A 71 3.44 -19.60 -12.17
N GLU A 72 2.56 -20.08 -13.05
CA GLU A 72 2.11 -21.49 -13.04
C GLU A 72 3.26 -22.46 -13.32
N LYS A 73 4.32 -21.97 -13.99
CA LYS A 73 5.55 -22.69 -14.30
C LYS A 73 6.70 -22.10 -13.49
N LEU A 74 6.83 -22.54 -12.25
CA LEU A 74 8.12 -22.53 -11.56
C LEU A 74 8.77 -23.89 -11.84
N GLU A 75 9.31 -24.06 -13.05
CA GLU A 75 10.35 -25.08 -13.29
C GLU A 75 11.72 -24.45 -12.98
#